data_AF-A0A7S0CHR0-F1
#
_entry.id   AF-A0A7S0CHR0-F1
#
_cell.length_a   1.000
_cell.length_b   1.000
_cell.length_c   1.000
_cell.angle_alpha   90.00
_cell.angle_beta   90.00
_cell.angle_gamma   90.00
#
_symmetry.space_group_name_H-M   'P 1'
#
loop_
_entity.id
_entity.type
_entity.pdbx_description
1 polymer ?
#
loop_
_entity_poly.entity_id
_entity_poly.type
_entity_poly.pdbx_seq_one_letter_code
_entity_poly.pdbx_strand_id
1 'polypeptide(L)'
;TVYALINSTIIVATFGRIIMIMTAGLRASKKMYNRLLDVVLQAPMSFFDTTPTGRVINRFSSDIYIIDEELAANLRSYLGSLSSVISTIVVVSFVTPMFTLCLIPIIIYYLIQQAYFTITYRELKRLDSITKSPIVALLAETIDGV
;
A
#
# COMPACT_ATOMS: atom_id res chain seq x y z
N THR A 1 -4.94 33.37 -20.32
CA THR A 1 -6.15 32.51 -20.42
C THR A 1 -5.78 31.03 -20.50
N VAL A 2 -4.90 30.61 -21.41
CA VAL A 2 -4.49 29.19 -21.58
C VAL A 2 -3.90 28.57 -20.30
N TYR A 3 -2.94 29.23 -19.64
CA TYR A 3 -2.38 28.72 -18.38
C TYR A 3 -3.41 28.57 -17.25
N ALA A 4 -4.41 29.46 -17.21
CA ALA A 4 -5.47 29.37 -16.20
C ALA A 4 -6.35 28.14 -16.44
N LEU A 5 -6.68 27.83 -17.70
CA LEU A 5 -7.46 26.63 -18.07
C LEU A 5 -6.70 25.32 -17.78
N ILE A 6 -5.39 25.29 -18.03
CA ILE A 6 -4.55 24.13 -17.72
C ILE A 6 -4.55 23.88 -16.21
N ASN A 7 -4.28 24.93 -15.41
CA ASN A 7 -4.25 24.80 -13.96
C ASN A 7 -5.62 24.45 -13.36
N SER A 8 -6.71 25.01 -13.88
CA SER A 8 -8.06 24.65 -13.42
C SER A 8 -8.37 23.18 -13.69
N THR A 9 -7.97 22.66 -14.85
CA THR A 9 -8.15 21.25 -15.20
C THR A 9 -7.35 20.34 -14.27
N ILE A 10 -6.10 20.71 -13.94
CA ILE A 10 -5.24 19.97 -13.01
C ILE A 10 -5.86 19.93 -11.61
N ILE A 11 -6.40 21.06 -11.12
CA ILE A 11 -7.04 21.14 -9.81
C ILE A 11 -8.26 20.22 -9.76
N VAL A 12 -9.15 20.29 -10.76
CA VAL A 12 -10.36 19.46 -10.83
C VAL A 12 -9.99 17.96 -10.89
N ALA A 13 -9.03 17.59 -11.73
CA ALA A 13 -8.58 16.21 -11.86
C ALA A 13 -7.95 15.68 -10.56
N THR A 14 -7.11 16.48 -9.90
CA THR A 14 -6.47 16.12 -8.62
C THR A 14 -7.50 15.96 -7.51
N PHE A 15 -8.47 16.87 -7.44
CA PHE A 15 -9.55 16.81 -6.46
C PHE A 15 -10.42 15.56 -6.66
N GLY A 16 -10.83 15.27 -7.90
CA GLY A 16 -11.57 14.05 -8.23
C GLY A 16 -10.81 12.78 -7.86
N ARG A 17 -9.50 12.74 -8.12
CA ARG A 17 -8.62 11.64 -7.75
C ARG A 17 -8.56 11.41 -6.23
N ILE A 18 -8.47 12.48 -5.44
CA ILE A 18 -8.44 12.40 -3.97
C ILE A 18 -9.76 11.81 -3.45
N ILE A 19 -10.90 12.34 -3.93
CA ILE A 19 -12.23 11.85 -3.54
C ILE A 19 -12.40 10.38 -3.91
N MET A 20 -11.97 9.98 -5.11
CA MET A 20 -12.05 8.60 -5.56
C MET A 20 -11.26 7.66 -4.64
N ILE A 21 -10.01 8.01 -4.28
CA ILE A 21 -9.18 7.18 -3.41
C ILE A 21 -9.77 7.11 -1.99
N MET A 22 -10.23 8.24 -1.43
CA MET A 22 -10.81 8.26 -0.08
C MET A 22 -12.10 7.45 -0.01
N THR A 23 -13.01 7.62 -0.97
CA THR A 23 -14.26 6.86 -1.00
C THR A 23 -14.03 5.37 -1.26
N ALA A 24 -13.03 5.01 -2.07
CA ALA A 24 -12.63 3.62 -2.28
C ALA A 24 -12.04 2.99 -1.00
N GLY A 25 -11.16 3.71 -0.31
CA GLY A 25 -10.58 3.28 0.98
C GLY A 25 -11.65 3.01 2.03
N LEU A 26 -12.53 3.99 2.26
CA LEU A 26 -13.64 3.85 3.23
C LEU A 26 -14.57 2.68 2.90
N ARG A 27 -14.89 2.47 1.61
CA ARG A 27 -15.72 1.33 1.18
C ARG A 27 -15.01 0.00 1.41
N ALA A 28 -13.71 -0.06 1.12
CA ALA A 28 -12.90 -1.26 1.31
C ALA A 28 -12.80 -1.63 2.79
N SER A 29 -12.49 -0.66 3.65
CA SER A 29 -12.44 -0.84 5.11
C SER A 29 -13.77 -1.30 5.68
N LYS A 30 -14.88 -0.61 5.34
CA LYS A 30 -16.21 -1.01 5.81
C LYS A 30 -16.58 -2.43 5.38
N LYS A 31 -16.24 -2.82 4.14
CA LYS A 31 -16.47 -4.17 3.64
C LYS A 31 -15.62 -5.22 4.38
N MET A 32 -14.35 -4.91 4.62
CA MET A 32 -13.43 -5.79 5.35
C MET A 32 -13.88 -5.96 6.81
N TYR A 33 -14.23 -4.86 7.47
CA TYR A 33 -14.74 -4.85 8.84
C TYR A 33 -15.98 -5.71 9.00
N ASN A 34 -17.00 -5.49 8.16
CA ASN A 34 -18.25 -6.26 8.21
C ASN A 34 -17.99 -7.75 7.97
N ARG A 35 -17.10 -8.10 7.04
CA ARG A 35 -16.74 -9.49 6.76
C ARG A 35 -16.02 -10.14 7.94
N LEU A 36 -15.09 -9.43 8.57
CA LEU A 36 -14.35 -9.93 9.73
C LEU A 36 -15.29 -10.10 10.93
N LEU A 37 -16.19 -9.13 11.14
CA LEU A 37 -17.21 -9.18 12.19
C LEU A 37 -18.14 -10.39 12.02
N ASP A 38 -18.64 -10.63 10.81
CA ASP A 38 -19.52 -11.77 10.53
C ASP A 38 -18.82 -13.12 10.79
N VAL A 39 -17.58 -13.26 10.35
CA VAL A 39 -16.77 -14.48 10.59
C VAL A 39 -16.50 -14.70 12.07
N VAL A 40 -16.20 -13.65 12.83
CA VAL A 40 -15.91 -13.77 14.26
C VAL A 40 -17.17 -14.08 15.06
N LEU A 41 -18.32 -13.47 14.73
CA LEU A 41 -19.59 -13.78 15.40
C LEU A 41 -20.06 -15.22 15.17
N GLN A 42 -19.70 -15.83 14.04
CA GLN A 42 -20.01 -17.22 13.71
C GLN A 42 -18.93 -18.21 14.17
N ALA A 43 -17.86 -17.75 14.83
CA ALA A 43 -16.78 -18.61 15.29
C ALA A 43 -17.23 -19.49 16.48
N PRO A 44 -16.75 -20.75 16.58
CA PRO A 44 -17.06 -21.63 17.71
C PRO A 44 -16.47 -21.10 19.01
N MET A 45 -17.07 -21.44 20.16
CA MET A 45 -16.56 -21.02 21.49
C MET A 45 -15.10 -21.41 21.73
N SER A 46 -14.66 -22.55 21.17
CA SER A 46 -13.26 -22.99 21.25
C SER A 46 -12.26 -21.97 20.69
N PHE A 47 -12.67 -21.14 19.71
CA PHE A 47 -11.86 -20.04 19.20
C PHE A 47 -11.67 -18.94 20.25
N PHE A 48 -12.71 -18.60 20.99
CA PHE A 48 -12.65 -17.57 22.04
C PHE A 48 -11.91 -18.05 23.28
N ASP A 49 -11.92 -19.36 23.56
CA ASP A 49 -11.17 -19.95 24.68
C ASP A 49 -9.67 -20.03 24.41
N THR A 50 -9.27 -20.26 23.15
CA THR A 50 -7.84 -20.37 22.76
C THR A 50 -7.21 -19.04 22.33
N THR A 51 -8.02 -18.08 21.84
CA THR A 51 -7.50 -16.82 21.31
C THR A 51 -7.84 -15.68 22.28
N PRO A 52 -6.84 -15.02 22.89
CA PRO A 52 -7.12 -13.93 23.81
C PRO A 52 -7.86 -12.79 23.10
N THR A 53 -8.93 -12.29 23.70
CA THR A 53 -9.78 -11.22 23.14
C THR A 53 -8.97 -10.00 22.69
N GLY A 54 -7.89 -9.67 23.41
CA GLY A 54 -6.96 -8.60 23.04
C GLY A 54 -6.30 -8.79 21.67
N ARG A 55 -6.01 -10.03 21.25
CA ARG A 55 -5.44 -10.33 19.92
C ARG A 55 -6.47 -10.12 18.81
N VAL A 56 -7.74 -10.46 19.07
CA VAL A 56 -8.84 -10.22 18.14
C VAL A 56 -9.04 -8.71 17.95
N ILE A 57 -9.13 -7.95 19.05
CA ILE A 57 -9.25 -6.48 19.01
C ILE A 57 -8.06 -5.84 18.29
N ASN A 58 -6.83 -6.28 18.61
CA ASN A 58 -5.63 -5.73 17.95
C ASN A 58 -5.66 -5.98 16.43
N ARG A 59 -6.15 -7.14 16.00
CA ARG A 59 -6.29 -7.44 14.57
C ARG A 59 -7.37 -6.59 13.90
N PHE A 60 -8.52 -6.39 14.54
CA PHE A 60 -9.54 -5.46 14.05
C PHE A 60 -8.97 -4.05 13.91
N SER A 61 -8.37 -3.50 14.96
CA SER A 61 -7.86 -2.14 14.95
C SER A 61 -6.70 -1.95 13.97
N SER A 62 -5.70 -2.85 14.00
CA SER A 62 -4.50 -2.76 13.18
C SER A 62 -4.79 -3.00 11.69
N ASP A 63 -5.55 -4.05 11.34
CA ASP A 63 -5.79 -4.39 9.94
C ASP A 63 -6.69 -3.32 9.27
N ILE A 64 -7.67 -2.77 10.00
CA ILE A 64 -8.51 -1.67 9.50
C ILE A 64 -7.68 -0.41 9.29
N TYR A 65 -6.84 -0.05 10.26
CA TYR A 65 -5.95 1.11 10.16
C TYR A 65 -5.03 1.01 8.93
N ILE A 66 -4.46 -0.16 8.67
CA ILE A 66 -3.62 -0.40 7.47
C ILE A 66 -4.43 -0.17 6.18
N ILE A 67 -5.69 -0.60 6.12
CA ILE A 67 -6.53 -0.43 4.91
C ILE A 67 -6.94 1.03 4.71
N ASP A 68 -7.34 1.71 5.79
CA ASP A 68 -7.86 3.07 5.71
C ASP A 68 -6.77 4.11 5.47
N GLU A 69 -5.64 3.98 6.16
CA GLU A 69 -4.60 5.02 6.15
C GLU A 69 -3.42 4.61 5.26
N GLU A 70 -2.76 3.49 5.59
CA GLU A 70 -1.48 3.12 4.95
C GLU A 70 -1.67 2.71 3.49
N LEU A 71 -2.64 1.85 3.19
CA LEU A 71 -2.92 1.38 1.84
C LEU A 71 -3.42 2.52 0.95
N ALA A 72 -4.29 3.39 1.47
CA ALA A 72 -4.79 4.54 0.73
C ALA A 72 -3.68 5.55 0.42
N ALA A 73 -2.80 5.82 1.37
CA ALA A 73 -1.63 6.67 1.18
C ALA A 73 -0.66 6.07 0.15
N ASN A 74 -0.34 4.78 0.26
CA ASN A 74 0.53 4.08 -0.68
C ASN A 74 -0.05 4.05 -2.09
N LEU A 75 -1.35 3.80 -2.23
CA LEU A 75 -2.04 3.84 -3.53
C LEU A 75 -2.04 5.24 -4.14
N ARG A 76 -2.22 6.29 -3.32
CA ARG A 76 -2.11 7.68 -3.75
C ARG A 76 -0.70 7.99 -4.24
N SER A 77 0.34 7.61 -3.53
CA SER A 77 1.71 7.81 -3.99
C SER A 77 1.98 7.04 -5.28
N TYR A 78 1.60 5.76 -5.32
CA TYR A 78 1.81 4.86 -6.46
C TYR A 78 1.14 5.37 -7.75
N LEU A 79 -0.15 5.71 -7.69
CA LEU A 79 -0.87 6.27 -8.84
C LEU A 79 -0.28 7.61 -9.29
N GLY A 80 0.33 8.37 -8.37
CA GLY A 80 0.93 9.66 -8.66
C GLY A 80 2.22 9.47 -9.44
N SER A 81 3.10 8.62 -8.93
CA SER A 81 4.33 8.23 -9.61
C SER A 81 4.06 7.61 -10.98
N LEU A 82 3.07 6.72 -11.10
CA LEU A 82 2.68 6.14 -12.39
C LEU A 82 2.24 7.21 -13.38
N SER A 83 1.36 8.13 -12.97
CA SER A 83 0.91 9.23 -13.82
C SER A 83 2.08 10.11 -14.28
N SER A 84 3.02 10.42 -13.38
CA SER A 84 4.21 11.20 -13.72
C SER A 84 5.11 10.47 -14.71
N VAL A 85 5.36 9.17 -14.52
CA VAL A 85 6.17 8.36 -15.44
C VAL A 85 5.53 8.32 -16.82
N ILE A 86 4.22 8.04 -16.91
CA ILE A 86 3.48 8.01 -18.17
C ILE A 86 3.56 9.37 -18.87
N SER A 87 3.32 10.46 -18.13
CA SER A 87 3.41 11.82 -18.67
C SER A 87 4.79 12.12 -19.24
N THR A 88 5.86 11.75 -18.52
CA THR A 88 7.24 11.94 -18.98
C THR A 88 7.51 11.16 -20.25
N ILE A 89 7.10 9.88 -20.31
CA ILE A 89 7.29 9.05 -21.51
C ILE A 89 6.57 9.67 -22.71
N VAL A 90 5.30 10.07 -22.55
CA VAL A 90 4.51 10.69 -23.63
C VAL A 90 5.16 11.97 -24.14
N VAL A 91 5.58 12.86 -23.24
CA VAL A 91 6.22 14.13 -23.62
C VAL A 91 7.55 13.89 -24.33
N VAL A 92 8.39 13.00 -23.80
CA VAL A 92 9.69 12.67 -24.41
C VAL A 92 9.51 12.04 -25.79
N SER A 93 8.57 11.10 -25.95
CA SER A 93 8.27 10.49 -27.24
C SER A 93 7.73 11.48 -28.27
N PHE A 94 6.98 12.49 -27.84
CA PHE A 94 6.50 13.55 -28.74
C PHE A 94 7.62 14.51 -29.17
N VAL A 95 8.49 14.92 -28.25
CA VAL A 95 9.57 15.86 -28.53
C VAL A 95 10.70 15.22 -29.34
N THR A 96 11.10 14.00 -28.99
CA THR A 96 12.22 13.29 -29.63
C THR A 96 11.82 11.86 -30.00
N PRO A 97 11.11 11.63 -31.12
CA PRO A 97 10.57 10.33 -31.46
C PRO A 97 11.65 9.25 -31.66
N MET A 98 12.82 9.62 -32.21
CA MET A 98 13.96 8.69 -32.36
C MET A 98 14.48 8.13 -31.02
N PHE A 99 14.36 8.90 -29.92
CA PHE A 99 14.79 8.45 -28.60
C PHE A 99 13.87 7.37 -28.01
N THR A 100 12.65 7.24 -28.52
CA THR A 100 11.69 6.21 -28.08
C THR A 100 12.24 4.80 -28.30
N LEU A 101 13.05 4.58 -29.34
CA LEU A 101 13.69 3.29 -29.59
C LEU A 101 14.65 2.89 -28.45
N CYS A 102 15.36 3.86 -27.86
CA CYS A 102 16.22 3.63 -26.71
C CYS A 102 15.44 3.41 -25.41
N LEU A 103 14.19 3.88 -25.34
CA LEU A 103 13.34 3.77 -24.15
C LEU A 103 12.82 2.33 -23.97
N ILE A 104 12.58 1.61 -25.06
CA ILE A 104 12.14 0.20 -25.04
C ILE A 104 13.10 -0.72 -24.26
N PRO A 105 14.41 -0.80 -24.55
CA PRO A 105 15.32 -1.65 -23.79
C PRO A 105 15.46 -1.20 -22.33
N ILE A 106 15.34 0.09 -22.05
CA ILE A 106 15.36 0.61 -20.66
C ILE A 106 14.14 0.12 -19.88
N ILE A 107 12.94 0.16 -20.47
CA ILE A 107 11.73 -0.39 -19.82
C ILE A 107 11.89 -1.88 -19.56
N ILE A 108 12.36 -2.65 -20.55
CA ILE A 108 12.56 -4.10 -20.39
C ILE A 108 13.53 -4.37 -19.25
N TYR A 109 14.67 -3.67 -19.22
CA TYR A 109 15.64 -3.77 -18.14
C TYR A 109 15.01 -3.41 -16.78
N TYR A 110 14.26 -2.31 -16.71
CA TYR A 110 13.55 -1.90 -15.50
C TYR A 110 12.57 -2.96 -15.01
N LEU A 111 11.79 -3.59 -15.88
CA LEU A 111 10.84 -4.63 -15.49
C LEU A 111 11.53 -5.88 -14.94
N ILE A 112 12.66 -6.28 -15.53
CA ILE A 112 13.48 -7.39 -15.02
C ILE A 112 14.02 -7.04 -13.62
N GLN A 113 14.58 -5.83 -13.46
CA GLN A 113 15.07 -5.36 -12.17
C GLN A 113 13.96 -5.25 -11.12
N GLN A 114 12.79 -4.75 -11.50
CA GLN A 114 11.63 -4.64 -10.62
C GLN A 114 11.16 -6.01 -10.14
N ALA A 115 11.12 -7.01 -11.03
CA ALA A 115 10.76 -8.38 -10.66
C ALA A 115 11.77 -8.96 -9.66
N TYR A 116 13.07 -8.83 -9.93
CA TYR A 116 14.14 -9.30 -9.05
C TYR A 116 14.10 -8.59 -7.69
N PHE A 117 14.02 -7.26 -7.69
CA PHE A 117 13.98 -6.45 -6.47
C PHE A 117 12.75 -6.78 -5.62
N THR A 118 11.59 -7.05 -6.22
CA THR A 118 10.38 -7.41 -5.48
C THR A 118 10.55 -8.71 -4.71
N ILE A 119 11.21 -9.71 -5.30
CA ILE A 119 11.49 -10.99 -4.64
C ILE A 119 12.45 -10.77 -3.47
N THR A 120 13.58 -10.11 -3.73
CA THR A 120 14.59 -9.83 -2.71
C THR A 120 14.05 -8.98 -1.57
N TYR A 121 13.24 -7.96 -1.87
CA TYR A 121 12.63 -7.10 -0.85
C TYR A 121 11.67 -7.87 0.06
N ARG A 122 10.88 -8.80 -0.48
CA ARG A 122 9.98 -9.65 0.33
C ARG A 122 10.78 -10.52 1.30
N GLU A 123 11.88 -11.12 0.84
CA GLU A 123 12.76 -11.92 1.69
C GLU A 123 13.44 -11.08 2.78
N LEU A 124 13.96 -9.90 2.42
CA LEU A 124 14.54 -8.97 3.38
C LEU A 124 13.51 -8.54 4.43
N LYS A 125 12.27 -8.24 4.03
CA LYS A 125 11.21 -7.84 4.97
C LYS A 125 10.79 -8.99 5.88
N ARG A 126 10.81 -10.24 5.38
CA ARG A 126 10.60 -11.45 6.19
C ARG A 126 11.71 -11.61 7.23
N LEU A 127 12.97 -11.48 6.82
CA LEU A 127 14.13 -11.55 7.72
C LEU A 127 14.06 -10.47 8.80
N ASP A 128 13.76 -9.23 8.43
CA ASP A 128 13.58 -8.12 9.38
C ASP A 128 12.49 -8.43 10.43
N SER A 129 11.36 -9.00 10.00
CA SER A 129 10.30 -9.42 10.92
C SER A 129 10.73 -10.55 11.86
N ILE A 130 11.48 -11.54 11.37
CA ILE A 130 11.95 -12.68 12.17
C ILE A 130 13.01 -12.23 13.17
N THR A 131 13.92 -11.34 12.80
CA THR A 131 14.99 -10.85 13.68
C THR A 131 14.46 -9.94 14.79
N LYS A 132 13.41 -9.14 14.54
CA LYS A 132 12.83 -8.25 15.55
C LYS A 132 12.05 -8.97 16.65
N SER A 133 11.36 -10.07 16.31
CA SER A 133 10.54 -10.82 17.27
C SER A 133 11.27 -11.29 18.55
N PRO A 134 12.45 -11.95 18.49
CA PRO A 134 13.15 -12.40 19.68
C PRO A 134 13.72 -11.25 20.52
N ILE A 135 14.11 -10.13 19.90
CA ILE A 135 14.62 -8.96 20.63
C ILE A 135 13.51 -8.36 21.50
N VAL A 136 12.29 -8.24 20.96
CA VAL A 136 11.14 -7.74 21.73
C VAL A 136 10.75 -8.71 22.85
N ALA A 137 10.84 -10.02 22.59
CA ALA A 137 10.58 -11.04 23.61
C ALA A 137 11.60 -10.98 24.76
N LEU A 138 12.91 -10.91 24.44
CA LEU A 138 13.98 -10.80 25.43
C LEU A 138 13.84 -9.52 26.27
N LEU A 139 13.47 -8.41 25.65
CA LEU A 139 13.25 -7.14 26.34
C LEU A 139 12.05 -7.23 27.30
N ALA A 140 10.97 -7.92 26.89
CA ALA A 140 9.83 -8.18 27.76
C ALA A 140 10.21 -9.08 28.95
N GLU A 141 10.96 -10.16 28.72
CA GLU A 141 11.46 -11.06 29.79
C GLU A 141 12.34 -10.31 30.80
N THR A 142 13.24 -9.44 30.30
CA THR A 142 14.11 -8.61 31.15
C THR A 142 13.31 -7.61 32.01
N ILE A 143 12.22 -7.04 31.47
CA ILE A 143 11.35 -6.11 32.21
C ILE A 143 10.53 -6.83 33.27
N ASP A 144 10.04 -8.04 32.98
CA ASP A 144 9.31 -8.88 33.95
C ASP A 144 10.23 -9.48 35.03
N GLY A 145 11.56 -9.37 34.85
CA GLY A 145 12.55 -9.75 35.85
C GLY A 145 12.82 -11.26 35.93
N VAL A 146 12.66 -11.97 34.81
CA VAL A 146 13.09 -13.38 34.63
C VAL A 146 14.57 -13.43 34.24
#